data_AF-A0A1T5DRV2-F1
#
_entry.id   AF-A0A1T5DRV2-F1
#
_cell.length_a   1.000
_cell.length_b   1.000
_cell.length_c   1.000
_cell.angle_alpha   90.00
_cell.angle_beta   90.00
_cell.angle_gamma   90.00
#
_symmetry.space_group_name_H-M   'P 1'
#
loop_
_entity.id
_entity.type
_entity.pdbx_description
1 polymer ?
#
loop_
_entity_poly.entity_id
_entity_poly.type
_entity_poly.pdbx_seq_one_letter_code
_entity_poly.pdbx_strand_id
1 'polypeptide(L)' 'YDEQIRKLIYTTNAVEGFHRQVRKVTKTKGVFPNDMALMKLIYLAVINISKKWTQPLHNWALTAGQLRIKFGDRMPLDI' A
#
# COMPACT_ATOMS: atom_id res chain seq x y z
N TYR A 1 -16.64 -11.86 -4.18
CA TYR A 1 -16.43 -10.79 -3.17
C TYR A 1 -17.45 -9.70 -3.45
N ASP A 2 -17.94 -9.01 -2.42
CA ASP A 2 -18.84 -7.86 -2.60
C ASP A 2 -18.19 -6.78 -3.49
N GLU A 3 -18.99 -5.89 -4.08
CA GLU A 3 -18.50 -4.83 -4.95
C GLU A 3 -17.41 -3.98 -4.28
N GLN A 4 -17.59 -3.62 -3.00
CA GLN A 4 -16.61 -2.81 -2.27
C GLN A 4 -15.26 -3.53 -2.11
N ILE A 5 -15.30 -4.83 -1.80
CA ILE A 5 -14.09 -5.66 -1.67
C ILE A 5 -13.41 -5.85 -3.04
N ARG A 6 -14.18 -6.08 -4.11
CA ARG A 6 -13.63 -6.19 -5.47
C ARG A 6 -12.95 -4.90 -5.88
N LYS A 7 -13.59 -3.75 -5.61
CA LYS A 7 -13.01 -2.43 -5.91
C LYS A 7 -11.68 -2.25 -5.17
N LEU A 8 -11.62 -2.57 -3.88
CA LEU A 8 -10.37 -2.50 -3.11
C LEU A 8 -9.25 -3.35 -3.70
N ILE A 9 -9.55 -4.60 -4.11
CA ILE A 9 -8.55 -5.53 -4.66
C ILE A 9 -8.07 -5.08 -6.05
N TYR A 10 -9.00 -4.70 -6.92
CA TYR A 10 -8.70 -4.41 -8.32
C TYR A 10 -8.26 -2.96 -8.57
N THR A 11 -8.40 -2.05 -7.60
CA THR A 11 -7.82 -0.71 -7.74
C THR A 11 -6.31 -0.81 -7.76
N THR A 12 -5.72 -0.60 -8.93
CA THR A 12 -4.26 -0.62 -9.13
C THR A 12 -3.58 0.65 -8.60
N ASN A 13 -4.35 1.71 -8.33
CA ASN A 13 -3.86 3.02 -7.88
C ASN A 13 -2.87 2.97 -6.71
N ALA A 14 -3.06 2.08 -5.73
CA ALA A 14 -2.17 1.99 -4.57
C ALA A 14 -0.79 1.44 -4.97
N VAL A 15 -0.77 0.33 -5.72
CA VAL A 15 0.46 -0.33 -6.17
C VAL A 15 1.18 0.52 -7.24
N GLU A 16 0.44 1.05 -8.21
CA GLU A 16 0.98 1.94 -9.24
C GLU A 16 1.53 3.23 -8.65
N GLY A 17 0.82 3.81 -7.68
CA GLY A 17 1.24 5.00 -6.94
C GLY A 17 2.56 4.76 -6.21
N PHE A 18 2.70 3.62 -5.53
CA PHE A 18 3.95 3.20 -4.90
C PHE A 18 5.08 3.03 -5.94
N HIS A 19 4.86 2.27 -7.01
CA HIS A 19 5.86 2.06 -8.07
C HIS A 19 6.30 3.36 -8.73
N ARG A 20 5.39 4.33 -8.89
CA ARG A 20 5.72 5.66 -9.42
C ARG A 20 6.68 6.40 -8.49
N GLN A 21 6.46 6.36 -7.17
CA GLN A 21 7.35 7.01 -6.20
C GLN A 21 8.72 6.34 -6.17
N VAL A 22 8.77 5.00 -6.18
CA VAL A 22 10.05 4.26 -6.23
C VAL A 22 10.83 4.62 -7.49
N ARG A 23 10.18 4.56 -8.67
CA ARG A 23 10.80 4.96 -9.95
C ARG A 23 11.29 6.41 -9.94
N LYS A 24 10.57 7.32 -9.29
CA LYS A 24 11.00 8.73 -9.16
C LYS A 24 12.32 8.86 -8.40
N VAL A 25 12.50 8.10 -7.32
CA VAL A 25 13.70 8.14 -6.47
C VAL A 25 14.88 7.44 -7.14
N THR A 26 14.63 6.35 -7.88
CA THR A 26 15.69 5.59 -8.56
C THR A 26 16.11 6.20 -9.91
N LYS A 27 15.22 6.90 -10.63
CA LYS A 27 15.52 7.46 -11.96
C LYS A 27 16.73 8.40 -12.00
N THR A 28 17.01 9.11 -10.91
CA THR A 28 18.11 10.09 -10.84
C THR A 28 19.44 9.47 -10.44
N LYS A 29 19.46 8.21 -9.97
CA LYS A 29 20.67 7.50 -9.55
C LYS A 29 21.08 6.54 -10.67
N GLY A 30 22.22 6.78 -11.31
CA GLY A 30 22.72 5.98 -12.43
C GLY A 30 23.12 4.56 -12.02
N VAL A 31 24.17 4.43 -11.20
CA VAL A 31 24.69 3.13 -10.72
C VAL A 31 24.77 3.14 -9.20
N PHE A 32 24.36 2.03 -8.58
CA PHE A 32 24.52 1.82 -7.15
C PHE A 32 25.86 1.10 -6.87
N PRO A 33 26.63 1.52 -5.86
CA PRO A 33 27.94 0.93 -5.57
C PRO A 33 27.86 -0.49 -5.00
N ASN A 34 26.72 -0.88 -4.42
CA ASN A 34 26.40 -2.23 -3.95
C ASN A 34 24.89 -2.35 -3.66
N ASP A 35 24.42 -3.58 -3.44
CA ASP A 35 23.01 -3.87 -3.17
C ASP A 35 22.51 -3.22 -1.87
N MET A 36 23.36 -3.10 -0.86
CA MET A 36 23.01 -2.44 0.40
C MET A 36 22.69 -0.96 0.23
N ALA A 37 23.39 -0.26 -0.68
CA ALA A 37 23.11 1.13 -1.00
C ALA A 37 21.73 1.28 -1.68
N LEU A 38 21.37 0.35 -2.57
CA LEU A 38 20.05 0.29 -3.18
C LEU A 38 18.96 0.03 -2.12
N MET A 39 19.17 -0.96 -1.26
CA MET A 39 18.22 -1.32 -0.20
C MET A 39 17.98 -0.17 0.77
N LYS A 40 19.04 0.55 1.19
CA LYS A 40 18.90 1.75 2.04
C LYS A 40 18.08 2.85 1.36
N LEU A 41 18.30 3.08 0.07
CA LEU A 41 17.55 4.08 -0.70
C LEU A 41 16.06 3.72 -0.77
N ILE A 42 15.73 2.47 -1.10
CA ILE A 42 14.34 1.99 -1.14
C ILE A 42 13.70 2.09 0.26
N TYR A 43 14.42 1.70 1.32
CA TYR A 43 13.94 1.81 2.69
C TYR A 43 13.57 3.25 3.06
N LEU A 44 14.45 4.21 2.77
CA LEU A 44 14.18 5.63 3.00
C LEU A 44 13.00 6.15 2.14
N ALA A 45 12.87 5.68 0.90
CA ALA A 45 11.74 6.01 0.05
C ALA A 45 10.43 5.50 0.66
N VAL A 46 10.39 4.25 1.13
CA VAL A 46 9.23 3.65 1.79
C VAL A 46 8.82 4.45 3.03
N ILE A 47 9.78 4.83 3.89
CA ILE A 47 9.50 5.68 5.07
C ILE A 47 8.87 7.02 4.66
N ASN A 48 9.37 7.65 3.59
CA ASN A 48 8.83 8.93 3.15
C ASN A 48 7.45 8.81 2.49
N ILE A 49 7.18 7.67 1.83
CA ILE A 49 5.87 7.36 1.26
C ILE A 49 4.86 7.09 2.38
N SER A 50 5.22 6.27 3.37
CA SER A 50 4.32 5.88 4.46
C SER A 50 3.88 7.06 5.31
N LYS A 51 4.73 8.07 5.50
CA LYS A 51 4.35 9.36 6.15
C LYS A 51 3.15 10.05 5.49
N LYS A 52 2.88 9.79 4.21
CA LYS A 52 1.75 10.37 3.47
C LYS A 52 0.51 9.47 3.45
N TRP A 53 0.62 8.23 3.92
CA TRP A 53 -0.50 7.27 3.98
C TRP A 53 -1.32 7.48 5.25
N THR A 54 -1.82 8.70 5.43
CA THR A 54 -2.65 9.07 6.58
C THR A 54 -4.14 9.10 6.23
N GLN A 55 -4.48 9.08 4.95
CA GLN A 55 -5.88 9.11 4.52
C GLN A 55 -6.55 7.75 4.73
N PRO A 56 -7.71 7.70 5.39
CA PRO A 56 -8.46 6.47 5.56
C PRO A 56 -8.97 5.96 4.20
N LEU A 57 -9.11 4.64 4.09
CA LEU A 57 -9.69 4.01 2.91
C LEU A 57 -11.17 4.43 2.78
N HIS A 58 -11.56 4.78 1.55
CA HIS A 58 -12.94 5.12 1.25
C HIS A 58 -13.87 3.94 1.55
N ASN A 59 -14.97 4.19 2.26
CA ASN A 59 -15.95 3.17 2.68
C ASN A 59 -15.34 1.99 3.45
N TRP A 60 -14.29 2.23 4.24
CA TRP A 60 -13.63 1.17 5.00
C TRP A 60 -14.56 0.44 5.96
N ALA A 61 -15.41 1.15 6.71
CA ALA A 61 -16.33 0.53 7.68
C ALA A 61 -17.26 -0.52 7.03
N LEU A 62 -17.83 -0.19 5.87
CA LEU A 62 -18.69 -1.10 5.11
C LEU A 62 -17.88 -2.32 4.59
N THR A 63 -16.70 -2.06 4.03
CA THR A 63 -15.82 -3.11 3.50
C THR A 63 -15.35 -4.05 4.61
N ALA A 64 -14.96 -3.51 5.76
CA ALA A 64 -14.54 -4.26 6.94
C ALA A 64 -15.68 -5.12 7.50
N GLY A 65 -16.92 -4.60 7.56
CA GLY A 65 -18.11 -5.38 7.92
C GLY A 65 -18.35 -6.57 6.99
N GLN A 66 -18.26 -6.34 5.67
CA GLN A 66 -18.40 -7.42 4.67
C GLN A 66 -17.29 -8.48 4.81
N LEU A 67 -16.06 -8.05 5.10
CA LEU A 67 -14.96 -8.96 5.34
C LEU A 67 -15.15 -9.75 6.65
N ARG A 68 -15.64 -9.14 7.73
CA ARG A 68 -15.98 -9.82 8.99
C ARG A 68 -17.05 -10.89 8.79
N ILE A 69 -18.11 -10.60 8.04
CA ILE A 69 -19.15 -11.57 7.72
C ILE A 69 -18.55 -12.76 6.96
N LYS A 70 -17.65 -12.49 6.01
CA LYS A 70 -17.04 -13.53 5.18
C LYS A 70 -16.00 -14.38 5.90
N PHE A 71 -15.18 -13.78 6.77
CA PHE A 71 -14.02 -14.43 7.38
C PHE A 71 -14.20 -14.75 8.85
N GLY A 72 -15.34 -14.39 9.45
CA GLY A 72 -15.68 -14.76 10.81
C GLY A 72 -14.63 -14.24 11.80
N ASP A 73 -14.21 -15.12 12.70
CA ASP A 73 -13.28 -14.79 13.78
C ASP A 73 -11.84 -14.58 13.32
N ARG A 74 -11.52 -14.85 12.03
CA ARG A 74 -10.21 -14.54 11.45
C ARG A 74 -9.99 -13.05 11.22
N MET A 75 -11.06 -12.25 11.28
CA MET A 75 -11.00 -10.80 11.15
C MET A 75 -11.76 -10.15 12.30
N PRO A 76 -11.21 -10.12 13.52
CA PRO A 76 -11.80 -9.35 14.61
C PRO A 76 -11.86 -7.88 14.22
N LEU A 77 -12.99 -7.23 14.50
CA LEU A 77 -13.19 -5.81 14.26
C LEU A 77 -12.96 -5.06 15.57
N ASP A 78 -11.72 -4.62 15.81
CA ASP A 78 -11.41 -3.56 16.78
C ASP A 78 -11.58 -2.21 16.09
N ILE A 79 -12.82 -1.89 15.68
CA ILE A 79 -13.15 -0.58 15.09
C ILE A 79 -13.63 0.36 16.20
#